data_AF-A0A0F9C0E2-F1
#
_entry.id   AF-A0A0F9C0E2-F1
#
_cell.length_a   1.000
_cell.length_b   1.000
_cell.length_c   1.000
_cell.angle_alpha   90.00
_cell.angle_beta   90.00
_cell.angle_gamma   90.00
#
_symmetry.space_group_name_H-M   'P 1'
#
loop_
_entity.id
_entity.type
_entity.pdbx_description
1 polymer ?
#
loop_
_entity_poly.entity_id
_entity_poly.type
_entity_poly.pdbx_seq_one_letter_code
_entity_poly.pdbx_strand_id
1 'polypeptide(L)'
;SDQTYQTLASKTIDAAKNGRLVGLGIYAGIPTRTRFQLTIGGIVQWTDIELPTAANPFFGGTRLPASTVVLLEGKSSDGTQVDMWGTIEGTEVG
;
A
#
# COMPACT_ATOMS: atom_id res chain seq x y z
N SER A 1 16.38 3.50 15.61
CA SER A 1 16.74 3.66 14.19
C SER A 1 15.55 3.24 13.36
N ASP A 2 15.38 3.81 12.16
CA ASP A 2 14.34 3.38 11.22
C ASP A 2 14.35 1.85 11.05
N GLN A 3 13.16 1.26 11.08
CA GLN A 3 12.99 -0.14 10.74
C GLN A 3 12.94 -0.32 9.22
N THR A 4 13.19 -1.53 8.76
CA THR A 4 12.94 -1.91 7.37
C THR A 4 11.44 -1.91 7.08
N TYR A 5 11.07 -1.62 5.83
CA TYR A 5 9.70 -1.79 5.37
C TYR A 5 9.22 -3.22 5.55
N GLN A 6 8.00 -3.36 6.05
CA GLN A 6 7.26 -4.62 6.12
C GLN A 6 6.02 -4.54 5.24
N THR A 7 5.69 -5.64 4.58
CA THR A 7 4.47 -5.75 3.78
C THR A 7 3.25 -5.71 4.67
N LEU A 8 2.38 -4.72 4.45
CA LEU A 8 1.08 -4.62 5.13
C LEU A 8 -0.02 -5.27 4.29
N ALA A 9 0.04 -5.08 2.96
CA ALA A 9 -0.85 -5.72 2.01
C ALA A 9 -0.15 -5.91 0.66
N SER A 10 -0.49 -6.99 -0.03
CA SER A 10 -0.06 -7.24 -1.41
C SER A 10 -1.21 -7.81 -2.22
N LYS A 11 -1.31 -7.38 -3.49
CA LYS A 11 -2.27 -7.92 -4.44
C LYS A 11 -1.61 -8.06 -5.80
N THR A 12 -1.65 -9.27 -6.35
CA THR A 12 -1.20 -9.56 -7.71
C THR A 12 -2.43 -9.73 -8.59
N ILE A 13 -2.46 -9.06 -9.73
CA ILE A 13 -3.50 -9.26 -10.75
C ILE A 13 -3.18 -10.53 -11.52
N ASP A 14 -4.17 -11.41 -11.69
CA ASP A 14 -4.04 -12.64 -12.46
C ASP A 14 -3.46 -12.40 -13.86
N ALA A 15 -2.64 -13.33 -14.35
CA ALA A 15 -1.95 -13.21 -15.63
C ALA A 15 -2.89 -13.21 -16.85
N ALA A 16 -4.12 -13.70 -16.72
CA ALA A 16 -5.12 -13.74 -17.77
C ALA A 16 -6.15 -12.60 -17.70
N LYS A 17 -6.06 -11.72 -16.69
CA LYS A 17 -7.03 -10.63 -16.48
C LYS A 17 -6.34 -9.28 -16.41
N ASN A 18 -7.13 -8.23 -16.61
CA ASN A 18 -6.72 -6.90 -16.17
C ASN A 18 -7.26 -6.65 -14.75
N GLY A 19 -6.76 -5.62 -14.09
CA GLY A 19 -7.23 -5.19 -12.79
C GLY A 19 -7.66 -3.72 -12.80
N ARG A 20 -8.36 -3.33 -11.75
CA ARG A 20 -8.56 -1.93 -11.39
C ARG A 20 -8.25 -1.74 -9.92
N LEU A 21 -7.37 -0.79 -9.62
CA LEU A 21 -7.16 -0.29 -8.27
C LEU A 21 -8.18 0.81 -7.99
N VAL A 22 -9.00 0.61 -6.97
CA VAL A 22 -10.03 1.57 -6.54
C VAL A 22 -9.49 2.43 -5.41
N GLY A 23 -8.89 1.79 -4.40
CA GLY A 23 -8.46 2.46 -3.19
C GLY A 23 -7.50 1.63 -2.36
N LEU A 24 -7.02 2.23 -1.29
CA LEU A 24 -6.31 1.56 -0.21
C LEU A 24 -7.02 1.88 1.10
N GLY A 25 -6.99 0.96 2.05
CA GLY A 25 -7.24 1.27 3.47
C GLY A 25 -5.91 1.21 4.21
N ILE A 26 -5.59 2.22 5.00
CA ILE A 26 -4.32 2.29 5.74
C ILE A 26 -4.61 2.72 7.17
N TYR A 27 -3.96 2.07 8.13
CA TYR A 27 -4.01 2.44 9.54
C TYR A 27 -2.62 2.44 10.19
N ALA A 28 -2.40 3.40 11.08
CA ALA A 28 -1.27 3.46 12.00
C ALA A 28 -1.72 3.89 13.39
N GLY A 29 -1.31 3.13 14.42
CA GLY A 29 -1.54 3.49 15.82
C GLY A 29 -0.82 4.77 16.25
N ILE A 30 0.35 5.07 15.65
CA ILE A 30 1.12 6.30 15.91
C ILE A 30 1.60 6.93 14.59
N PRO A 31 0.76 7.70 13.89
CA PRO A 31 1.04 8.31 12.59
C PRO A 31 2.40 8.99 12.45
N THR A 32 2.76 9.80 13.44
CA THR A 32 3.98 10.63 13.45
C THR A 32 5.27 9.81 13.50
N ARG A 33 5.18 8.49 13.75
CA ARG A 33 6.29 7.54 13.81
C ARG A 33 6.21 6.46 12.74
N THR A 34 5.24 6.56 11.83
CA THR A 34 5.03 5.57 10.79
C THR A 34 5.28 6.18 9.44
N ARG A 35 5.92 5.40 8.57
CA ARG A 35 6.20 5.78 7.18
C ARG A 35 5.71 4.67 6.29
N PHE A 36 5.07 5.05 5.21
CA PHE A 36 4.45 4.12 4.29
C PHE A 36 5.08 4.24 2.89
N GLN A 37 5.03 3.14 2.14
CA GLN A 37 5.45 3.08 0.75
C GLN A 37 4.40 2.32 -0.06
N LEU A 38 4.12 2.79 -1.27
CA LEU A 38 3.28 2.07 -2.24
C LEU A 38 4.05 1.85 -3.53
N THR A 39 4.08 0.60 -3.95
CA THR A 39 4.64 0.18 -5.24
C THR A 39 3.55 -0.44 -6.09
N ILE A 40 3.45 -0.03 -7.35
CA ILE A 40 2.51 -0.59 -8.34
C ILE A 40 3.30 -1.00 -9.57
N GLY A 41 3.25 -2.28 -9.94
CA GLY A 41 3.95 -2.80 -11.12
C GLY A 41 5.46 -2.60 -11.06
N GLY A 42 6.05 -2.63 -9.86
CA GLY A 42 7.48 -2.34 -9.64
C GLY A 42 7.84 -0.85 -9.60
N ILE A 43 6.87 0.06 -9.77
CA ILE A 43 7.10 1.51 -9.71
C ILE A 43 6.63 2.04 -8.36
N VAL A 44 7.55 2.63 -7.58
CA VAL A 44 7.23 3.34 -6.34
C VAL A 44 6.40 4.57 -6.67
N GLN A 45 5.16 4.59 -6.21
CA GLN A 45 4.25 5.72 -6.39
C GLN A 45 4.50 6.80 -5.34
N TRP A 46 4.80 6.36 -4.11
CA TRP A 46 5.16 7.22 -3.00
C TRP A 46 5.96 6.42 -1.97
N THR A 47 6.87 7.11 -1.28
CA THR A 47 7.81 6.55 -0.31
C THR A 47 7.94 7.50 0.86
N ASP A 48 8.25 6.97 2.03
CA ASP A 48 8.42 7.71 3.28
C ASP A 48 7.30 8.73 3.58
N ILE A 49 6.07 8.41 3.18
CA ILE A 49 4.93 9.29 3.44
C ILE A 49 4.40 9.04 4.86
N GLU A 50 4.18 10.15 5.57
CA GLU A 50 3.38 10.18 6.79
C GLU A 50 1.91 10.34 6.41
N LEU A 51 1.07 9.45 6.93
CA LEU A 51 -0.38 9.48 6.74
C LEU A 51 -1.07 9.61 8.10
N PRO A 52 -2.26 10.21 8.17
CA PRO A 52 -3.06 10.24 9.41
C PRO A 52 -3.40 8.81 9.88
N THR A 53 -3.87 8.70 11.13
CA THR A 53 -4.21 7.43 11.81
C THR A 53 -5.00 6.46 10.95
N ALA A 54 -5.95 6.98 10.17
CA ALA A 54 -6.63 6.24 9.12
C ALA A 54 -6.59 7.06 7.84
N ALA A 55 -6.14 6.46 6.75
CA ALA A 55 -6.08 7.08 5.44
C ALA A 55 -6.64 6.15 4.37
N ASN A 56 -7.46 6.69 3.47
CA ASN A 56 -8.05 5.95 2.37
C ASN A 56 -7.73 6.58 1.01
N PRO A 57 -6.48 6.50 0.51
CA PRO A 57 -6.12 7.02 -0.80
C PRO A 57 -7.00 6.41 -1.91
N PHE A 58 -7.61 7.27 -2.73
CA PHE A 58 -8.51 6.88 -3.81
C PHE A 58 -7.81 7.00 -5.18
N PHE A 59 -7.93 5.96 -6.01
CA PHE A 59 -7.24 5.84 -7.30
C PHE A 59 -8.20 5.88 -8.51
N GLY A 60 -9.49 6.12 -8.30
CA GLY A 60 -10.45 6.33 -9.40
C GLY A 60 -10.64 5.14 -10.34
N GLY A 61 -10.23 3.93 -9.95
CA GLY A 61 -10.26 2.75 -10.82
C GLY A 61 -9.10 2.69 -11.80
N THR A 62 -7.89 3.11 -11.37
CA THR A 62 -6.64 3.01 -12.12
C THR A 62 -6.46 1.61 -12.69
N ARG A 63 -6.28 1.50 -14.00
CA ARG A 63 -6.13 0.21 -14.68
C ARG A 63 -4.79 -0.41 -14.32
N LEU A 64 -4.82 -1.70 -14.01
CA LEU A 64 -3.66 -2.52 -13.73
C LEU A 64 -3.54 -3.57 -14.83
N PRO A 65 -2.43 -3.65 -15.57
CA PRO A 65 -2.17 -4.74 -16.49
C PRO A 65 -2.15 -6.10 -15.78
N ALA A 66 -2.30 -7.18 -16.55
CA ALA A 66 -2.08 -8.54 -16.07
C ALA A 66 -0.72 -8.69 -15.36
N SER A 67 -0.66 -9.55 -14.34
CA SER A 67 0.54 -9.78 -13.53
C SER A 67 1.06 -8.56 -12.75
N THR A 68 0.33 -7.43 -12.74
CA THR A 68 0.74 -6.27 -11.94
C THR A 68 0.64 -6.59 -10.46
N VAL A 69 1.71 -6.29 -9.72
CA VAL A 69 1.73 -6.38 -8.26
C VAL A 69 1.51 -4.98 -7.68
N VAL A 70 0.52 -4.87 -6.80
CA VAL A 70 0.32 -3.73 -5.90
C VAL A 70 0.84 -4.13 -4.53
N LEU A 71 1.75 -3.35 -3.98
CA LEU A 71 2.44 -3.62 -2.73
C LEU A 71 2.38 -2.39 -1.83
N LEU A 72 1.73 -2.55 -0.68
CA LEU A 72 1.67 -1.54 0.37
C LEU A 72 2.54 -1.99 1.55
N GLU A 73 3.45 -1.10 1.94
CA GLU A 73 4.44 -1.36 2.98
C GLU A 73 4.42 -0.25 4.02
N GLY A 74 4.83 -0.59 5.25
CA GLY A 74 5.00 0.36 6.34
C GLY A 74 6.28 0.10 7.12
N LYS A 75 6.80 1.12 7.81
CA LYS A 75 7.89 1.00 8.79
C LYS A 75 7.69 1.97 9.94
N SER A 76 8.33 1.65 11.07
CA SER A 76 8.57 2.63 12.15
C SER A 76 9.76 3.52 11.81
N SER A 77 9.64 4.83 12.00
CA SER A 77 10.68 5.83 11.75
C SER A 77 11.57 6.15 12.97
N ASP A 78 11.38 5.47 14.08
CA ASP A 78 12.23 5.64 15.27
C ASP A 78 12.66 4.30 15.89
N GLY A 79 12.07 3.20 15.44
CA GLY A 79 12.32 1.86 15.95
C GLY A 79 11.29 1.40 16.98
N THR A 80 10.30 2.24 17.31
CA THR A 80 9.21 1.84 18.19
C THR A 80 8.29 0.84 17.49
N GLN A 81 7.76 -0.11 18.27
CA GLN A 81 6.73 -1.00 17.76
C GLN A 81 5.44 -0.20 17.58
N VAL A 82 4.88 -0.26 16.37
CA VAL A 82 3.66 0.45 16.00
C VAL A 82 2.72 -0.50 15.31
N ASP A 83 1.46 -0.50 15.73
CA ASP A 83 0.41 -1.26 15.06
C ASP A 83 0.10 -0.59 13.73
N MET A 84 0.26 -1.35 12.64
CA MET A 84 0.00 -0.92 11.28
C MET A 84 -0.69 -2.03 10.51
N TRP A 85 -1.66 -1.67 9.69
CA TRP A 85 -2.27 -2.59 8.75
C TRP A 85 -2.72 -1.84 7.50
N GLY A 86 -2.95 -2.61 6.43
CA GLY A 86 -3.45 -2.06 5.19
C GLY A 86 -4.31 -3.04 4.42
N THR A 87 -5.13 -2.50 3.52
CA THR A 87 -5.96 -3.26 2.57
C THR A 87 -5.82 -2.64 1.18
N ILE A 88 -5.97 -3.48 0.15
CA ILE A 88 -5.95 -3.04 -1.24
C ILE A 88 -7.34 -3.30 -1.82
N GLU A 89 -8.05 -2.22 -2.14
CA GLU A 89 -9.36 -2.29 -2.78
C GLU A 89 -9.18 -2.27 -4.30
N GLY A 90 -9.55 -3.37 -4.94
CA GLY A 90 -9.51 -3.47 -6.39
C GLY A 90 -10.21 -4.71 -6.87
N THR A 91 -10.55 -4.73 -8.16
CA THR A 91 -11.29 -5.84 -8.77
C THR A 91 -10.54 -6.28 -10.02
N GLU A 92 -10.49 -7.60 -10.23
CA GLU A 92 -10.04 -8.14 -11.50
C GLU A 92 -11.16 -7.98 -12.54
N VAL A 93 -10.78 -7.57 -13.73
CA VAL A 93 -11.67 -7.36 -14.87
C VAL A 93 -11.17 -8.26 -15.98
N GLY A 94 -11.96 -9.26 -16.33
CA GLY A 94 -11.74 -10.21 -17.43
C GLY A 94 -12.99 -10.28 -18.28
#